data_AF-A0A226GU57-F1
#
_entry.id   AF-A0A226GU57-F1
#
_cell.length_a   1.000
_cell.length_b   1.000
_cell.length_c   1.000
_cell.angle_alpha   90.00
_cell.angle_beta   90.00
_cell.angle_gamma   90.00
#
_symmetry.space_group_name_H-M   'P 1'
#
loop_
_entity.id
_entity.type
_entity.pdbx_description
1 polymer ?
#
loop_
_entity_poly.entity_id
_entity_poly.type
_entity_poly.pdbx_seq_one_letter_code
_entity_poly.pdbx_strand_id
1 'polypeptide(L)'
;MKKIYFFLDKLLKRVKIRVVSFFEKRIFALKVILKCNNMSLKLDSVKNGKTPDKEVVWIEVTSNTNLKGYALVDKTFDSEEKVSNEFRHVFFFPDVIVEKGDWVAVTTGVGKNKTSSVGGLKFHWIYWQSDKCVWNDAGGDNAWLIKYTIENKIQVPPVINN
;
A
#
# COMPACT_ATOMS: atom_id res chain seq x y z
N MET A 1 -35.36 35.77 41.90
CA MET A 1 -35.28 35.71 40.43
C MET A 1 -33.85 35.70 39.86
N LYS A 2 -32.91 36.57 40.27
CA LYS A 2 -31.55 36.63 39.66
C LYS A 2 -30.68 35.36 39.75
N LYS A 3 -30.80 34.54 40.81
CA LYS A 3 -30.02 33.29 40.97
C LYS A 3 -30.36 32.18 39.96
N ILE A 4 -31.62 32.10 39.53
CA ILE A 4 -32.09 31.07 38.56
C ILE A 4 -31.56 31.38 37.15
N TYR A 5 -31.60 32.65 36.74
CA TYR A 5 -31.04 33.08 35.45
C TYR A 5 -29.53 32.85 35.36
N PHE A 6 -28.79 33.10 36.45
CA PHE A 6 -27.35 32.83 36.49
C PHE A 6 -27.03 31.33 36.36
N PHE A 7 -27.84 30.47 36.98
CA PHE A 7 -27.68 29.02 36.88
C PHE A 7 -27.98 28.50 35.47
N LEU A 8 -29.06 28.99 34.85
CA LEU A 8 -29.45 28.62 33.49
C LEU A 8 -28.43 29.07 32.44
N ASP A 9 -27.87 30.28 32.55
CA ASP A 9 -26.82 30.76 31.63
C ASP A 9 -25.53 29.93 31.76
N LYS A 10 -25.15 29.54 32.98
CA LYS A 10 -23.98 28.68 33.22
C LYS A 10 -24.19 27.25 32.70
N LEU A 11 -25.42 26.74 32.79
CA LEU A 11 -25.81 25.44 32.25
C LEU A 11 -25.80 25.45 30.70
N LEU A 12 -26.41 26.47 30.09
CA LEU A 12 -26.44 26.65 28.63
C LEU A 12 -25.04 26.79 28.04
N LYS A 13 -24.15 27.56 28.67
CA LYS A 13 -22.73 27.65 28.27
C LYS A 13 -22.02 26.30 28.36
N ARG A 14 -22.23 25.54 29.44
CA ARG A 14 -21.63 24.20 29.60
C ARG A 14 -22.14 23.20 28.57
N VAL A 15 -23.44 23.20 28.28
CA VAL A 15 -24.03 22.33 27.25
C VAL A 15 -23.48 22.70 25.88
N LYS A 16 -23.44 23.99 25.54
CA LYS A 16 -22.90 24.48 24.26
C LYS A 16 -21.42 24.10 24.08
N ILE A 17 -20.58 24.26 25.11
CA ILE A 17 -19.17 23.85 25.08
C ILE A 17 -19.03 22.33 24.90
N ARG A 18 -19.82 21.52 25.60
CA ARG A 18 -19.77 20.06 25.47
C ARG A 18 -20.16 19.62 24.06
N VAL A 19 -21.23 20.19 23.50
CA VAL A 19 -21.69 19.90 22.15
C VAL A 19 -20.62 20.28 21.12
N VAL A 20 -20.07 21.50 21.19
CA VAL A 20 -18.98 21.94 20.30
C VAL A 20 -17.77 21.00 20.39
N SER A 21 -17.32 20.66 21.61
CA SER A 21 -16.18 19.77 21.80
C SER A 21 -16.42 18.35 21.26
N PHE A 22 -17.67 17.87 21.31
CA PHE A 22 -18.05 16.56 20.79
C PHE A 22 -18.07 16.55 19.25
N PHE A 23 -18.59 17.62 18.63
CA PHE A 23 -18.56 17.80 17.18
C PHE A 23 -17.14 17.98 16.65
N GLU A 24 -16.28 18.76 17.32
CA GLU A 24 -14.87 18.94 16.93
C GLU A 24 -14.08 17.64 17.02
N LYS A 25 -14.27 16.86 18.10
CA LYS A 25 -13.65 15.53 18.24
C LYS A 25 -14.11 14.56 17.16
N ARG A 26 -15.40 14.58 16.79
CA ARG A 26 -15.92 13.77 15.69
C ARG A 26 -15.41 14.21 14.32
N ILE A 27 -15.30 15.51 14.06
CA ILE A 27 -14.73 16.04 12.82
C ILE A 27 -13.24 15.70 12.74
N PHE A 28 -12.50 15.80 13.84
CA PHE A 28 -11.10 15.39 13.90
C PHE A 28 -10.96 13.87 13.66
N ALA A 29 -11.77 13.04 14.32
CA ALA A 29 -11.80 11.61 14.07
C ALA A 29 -12.17 11.29 12.63
N LEU A 30 -13.17 11.96 12.03
CA LEU A 30 -13.52 11.79 10.62
C LEU A 30 -12.38 12.22 9.70
N LYS A 31 -11.70 13.34 9.98
CA LYS A 31 -10.54 13.80 9.21
C LYS A 31 -9.36 12.84 9.33
N VAL A 32 -9.12 12.26 10.50
CA VAL A 32 -8.09 11.23 10.72
C VAL A 32 -8.47 9.94 9.97
N ILE A 33 -9.72 9.48 10.06
CA ILE A 33 -10.22 8.30 9.35
C ILE A 33 -10.17 8.51 7.82
N LEU A 34 -10.57 9.67 7.32
CA LEU A 34 -10.47 10.03 5.90
C LEU A 34 -9.02 10.17 5.43
N LYS A 35 -8.11 10.63 6.30
CA LYS A 35 -6.67 10.73 6.01
C LYS A 35 -5.99 9.36 6.01
N CYS A 36 -6.44 8.41 6.84
CA CYS A 36 -5.95 7.03 6.84
C CYS A 36 -6.45 6.20 5.66
N ASN A 37 -7.53 6.61 4.98
CA ASN A 37 -8.04 5.98 3.76
C ASN A 37 -7.40 6.50 2.45
N ASN A 38 -6.44 7.43 2.51
CA ASN A 38 -5.71 7.91 1.34
C ASN A 38 -4.54 6.99 0.95
N MET A 39 -4.82 5.70 0.78
CA MET A 39 -3.90 4.83 0.06
C MET A 39 -4.04 5.13 -1.43
N SER A 40 -2.93 5.27 -2.15
CA SER A 40 -2.94 5.48 -3.61
C SER A 40 -2.99 4.18 -4.42
N LEU A 41 -2.62 3.07 -3.77
CA LEU A 41 -2.63 1.73 -4.31
C LEU A 41 -3.24 0.80 -3.27
N LYS A 42 -4.01 -0.18 -3.73
CA LYS A 42 -4.57 -1.24 -2.90
C LYS A 42 -4.17 -2.59 -3.49
N LEU A 43 -3.47 -3.39 -2.70
CA LEU A 43 -3.21 -4.78 -3.04
C LEU A 43 -4.54 -5.54 -3.03
N ASP A 44 -4.95 -6.03 -4.20
CA ASP A 44 -6.27 -6.65 -4.37
C ASP A 44 -6.19 -8.18 -4.20
N SER A 45 -5.36 -8.83 -5.01
CA SER A 45 -5.27 -10.29 -5.04
C SER A 45 -3.94 -10.78 -5.58
N VAL A 46 -3.61 -12.02 -5.21
CA VAL A 46 -2.46 -12.75 -5.75
C VAL A 46 -2.97 -14.03 -6.39
N LYS A 47 -2.63 -14.22 -7.66
CA LYS A 47 -2.77 -15.49 -8.37
C LYS A 47 -1.42 -16.20 -8.33
N ASN A 48 -1.37 -17.36 -7.69
CA ASN A 48 -0.20 -18.24 -7.70
C ASN A 48 -0.23 -19.14 -8.95
N GLY A 49 0.92 -19.70 -9.34
CA GLY A 49 1.06 -20.56 -10.50
C GLY A 49 2.31 -21.44 -10.48
N LYS A 50 2.28 -22.52 -11.26
CA LYS A 50 3.40 -23.45 -11.43
C LYS A 50 4.54 -22.93 -12.32
N THR A 51 4.32 -21.78 -12.96
CA THR A 51 5.31 -21.13 -13.82
C THR A 51 5.30 -19.62 -13.58
N PRO A 52 6.45 -18.92 -13.70
CA PRO A 52 6.58 -17.50 -13.34
C PRO A 52 5.62 -16.57 -14.11
N ASP A 53 5.29 -16.92 -15.35
CA ASP A 53 4.36 -16.18 -16.21
C ASP A 53 2.90 -16.31 -15.77
N LYS A 54 2.58 -17.29 -14.91
CA LYS A 54 1.24 -17.54 -14.39
C LYS A 54 1.00 -16.96 -12.99
N GLU A 55 2.06 -16.49 -12.34
CA GLU A 55 1.97 -15.74 -11.10
C GLU A 55 1.67 -14.27 -11.38
N VAL A 56 0.60 -13.74 -10.79
CA VAL A 56 0.20 -12.35 -10.99
C VAL A 56 -0.30 -11.74 -9.69
N VAL A 57 0.23 -10.58 -9.34
CA VAL A 57 -0.31 -9.73 -8.29
C VAL A 57 -1.12 -8.60 -8.90
N TRP A 58 -2.37 -8.48 -8.47
CA TRP A 58 -3.29 -7.43 -8.90
C TRP A 58 -3.35 -6.32 -7.88
N ILE A 59 -3.19 -5.09 -8.35
CA ILE A 59 -3.19 -3.88 -7.54
C ILE A 59 -4.15 -2.88 -8.19
N GLU A 60 -5.11 -2.42 -7.41
CA GLU A 60 -6.05 -1.36 -7.79
C GLU A 60 -5.41 0.01 -7.53
N VAL A 61 -5.50 0.92 -8.51
CA VAL A 61 -5.05 2.31 -8.35
C VAL A 61 -6.19 3.16 -7.82
N THR A 62 -6.12 3.51 -6.54
CA THR A 62 -7.19 4.22 -5.83
C THR A 62 -7.04 5.75 -5.90
N SER A 63 -5.88 6.26 -6.32
CA SER A 63 -5.64 7.67 -6.64
C SER A 63 -4.51 7.83 -7.66
N ASN A 64 -4.52 8.89 -8.47
CA ASN A 64 -3.41 9.22 -9.37
C ASN A 64 -2.08 9.26 -8.59
N THR A 65 -1.09 8.49 -9.02
CA THR A 65 0.20 8.39 -8.34
C THR A 65 1.30 7.93 -9.29
N ASN A 66 2.55 8.09 -8.86
CA ASN A 66 3.68 7.38 -9.44
C ASN A 66 3.90 6.07 -8.67
N LEU A 67 4.20 4.98 -9.36
CA LEU A 67 4.55 3.70 -8.76
C LEU A 67 5.96 3.69 -8.14
N LYS A 68 6.84 4.60 -8.58
CA LYS A 68 8.14 4.81 -7.93
C LYS A 68 7.95 5.15 -6.45
N GLY A 69 8.75 4.52 -5.59
CA GLY A 69 8.59 4.60 -4.14
C GLY A 69 7.61 3.58 -3.56
N TYR A 70 7.12 2.65 -4.37
CA TYR A 70 6.44 1.44 -3.90
C TYR A 70 7.31 0.20 -4.14
N ALA A 71 7.17 -0.79 -3.27
CA ALA A 71 7.78 -2.10 -3.39
C ALA A 71 6.79 -3.22 -3.05
N LEU A 72 6.88 -4.34 -3.76
CA LEU A 72 6.16 -5.57 -3.45
C LEU A 72 7.13 -6.55 -2.80
N VAL A 73 6.72 -7.17 -1.70
CA VAL A 73 7.59 -8.03 -0.89
C VAL A 73 6.91 -9.36 -0.62
N ASP A 74 7.65 -10.44 -0.81
CA ASP A 74 7.30 -11.76 -0.30
C ASP A 74 7.72 -11.89 1.17
N LYS A 75 6.75 -12.16 2.05
CA LYS A 75 7.00 -12.48 3.45
C LYS A 75 6.41 -13.84 3.82
N THR A 76 7.31 -14.76 4.15
CA THR A 76 6.99 -16.05 4.75
C THR A 76 7.31 -15.99 6.24
N PHE A 77 6.36 -16.35 7.10
CA PHE A 77 6.67 -16.59 8.51
C PHE A 77 7.13 -18.04 8.65
N ASP A 78 8.17 -18.27 9.46
CA ASP A 78 8.42 -19.61 9.96
C ASP A 78 7.33 -20.01 10.96
N SER A 79 7.23 -21.32 11.29
CA SER A 79 6.21 -21.87 12.21
C SER A 79 6.27 -21.30 13.64
N GLU A 80 7.24 -20.44 13.96
CA GLU A 80 7.44 -19.80 15.26
C GLU A 80 7.19 -18.28 15.22
N GLU A 81 6.66 -17.74 14.12
CA GLU A 81 6.49 -16.28 13.89
C GLU A 81 7.78 -15.47 14.06
N LYS A 82 8.96 -16.12 14.01
CA LYS A 82 10.22 -15.40 14.11
C LYS A 82 10.40 -14.59 12.84
N VAL A 83 10.80 -13.33 13.04
CA VAL A 83 11.28 -12.48 11.96
C VAL A 83 12.63 -13.05 11.52
N SER A 84 12.62 -13.93 10.52
CA SER A 84 13.83 -14.22 9.77
C SER A 84 14.23 -12.94 9.03
N ASN A 85 15.52 -12.60 9.01
CA ASN A 85 16.02 -11.44 8.24
C ASN A 85 15.99 -11.69 6.72
N GLU A 86 15.18 -12.64 6.27
CA GLU A 86 15.11 -13.10 4.89
C GLU A 86 13.91 -12.47 4.20
N PHE A 87 14.06 -11.22 3.76
CA PHE A 87 13.25 -10.72 2.65
C PHE A 87 13.75 -11.40 1.37
N ARG A 88 13.20 -12.58 1.06
CA ARG A 88 13.70 -13.42 -0.03
C ARG A 88 13.54 -12.75 -1.39
N HIS A 89 12.42 -12.05 -1.59
CA HIS A 89 12.13 -11.35 -2.84
C HIS A 89 11.50 -9.97 -2.60
N VAL A 90 12.17 -8.92 -3.07
CA VAL A 90 11.67 -7.55 -3.10
C VAL A 90 11.63 -7.05 -4.54
N PHE A 91 10.47 -6.58 -4.98
CA PHE A 91 10.28 -5.91 -6.26
C PHE A 91 10.15 -4.41 -6.04
N PHE A 92 11.06 -3.62 -6.60
CA PHE A 92 10.91 -2.17 -6.64
C PHE A 92 10.18 -1.76 -7.93
N PHE A 93 9.07 -1.03 -7.76
CA PHE A 93 8.29 -0.60 -8.92
C PHE A 93 9.06 0.43 -9.76
N PRO A 94 8.89 0.41 -11.09
CA PRO A 94 9.49 1.38 -12.00
C PRO A 94 8.85 2.77 -11.89
N ASP A 95 9.49 3.75 -12.52
CA ASP A 95 8.96 5.11 -12.67
C ASP A 95 7.83 5.13 -13.71
N VAL A 96 6.60 4.92 -13.22
CA VAL A 96 5.38 4.84 -14.04
C VAL A 96 4.26 5.60 -13.34
N ILE A 97 3.66 6.55 -14.06
CA ILE A 97 2.48 7.28 -13.59
C ILE A 97 1.23 6.48 -13.94
N VAL A 98 0.37 6.30 -12.94
CA VAL A 98 -0.90 5.59 -13.05
C VAL A 98 -2.05 6.47 -12.56
N GLU A 99 -3.22 6.29 -13.15
CA GLU A 99 -4.42 7.09 -12.86
C GLU A 99 -5.42 6.30 -12.02
N LYS A 100 -6.25 7.02 -11.25
CA LYS A 100 -7.31 6.40 -10.45
C LYS A 100 -8.23 5.56 -11.33
N GLY A 101 -8.46 4.32 -10.93
CA GLY A 101 -9.28 3.34 -11.67
C GLY A 101 -8.46 2.46 -12.61
N ASP A 102 -7.18 2.76 -12.82
CA ASP A 102 -6.25 1.84 -13.48
C ASP A 102 -5.99 0.61 -12.61
N TRP A 103 -5.50 -0.44 -13.26
CA TRP A 103 -5.02 -1.67 -12.63
C TRP A 103 -3.55 -1.88 -12.93
N VAL A 104 -2.79 -2.34 -11.94
CA VAL A 104 -1.41 -2.79 -12.10
C VAL A 104 -1.37 -4.30 -11.90
N ALA A 105 -0.81 -4.99 -12.89
CA ALA A 105 -0.58 -6.43 -12.86
C ALA A 105 0.92 -6.69 -12.79
N VAL A 106 1.42 -7.20 -11.67
CA VAL A 106 2.82 -7.58 -11.53
C VAL A 106 2.94 -9.07 -11.79
N THR A 107 3.62 -9.45 -12.88
CA THR A 107 3.90 -10.83 -13.25
C THR A 107 5.32 -11.19 -12.83
N THR A 108 5.51 -12.37 -12.22
CA THR A 108 6.84 -12.81 -11.78
C THR A 108 7.81 -13.03 -12.95
N GLY A 109 7.30 -13.53 -14.08
CA GLY A 109 8.11 -13.87 -15.25
C GLY A 109 8.91 -12.73 -15.89
N VAL A 110 9.73 -13.12 -16.85
CA VAL A 110 10.54 -12.22 -17.69
C VAL A 110 9.69 -11.66 -18.84
N GLY A 111 9.79 -10.35 -19.07
CA GLY A 111 9.01 -9.70 -20.12
C GLY A 111 9.25 -8.19 -20.22
N LYS A 112 8.52 -7.53 -21.11
CA LYS A 112 8.57 -6.07 -21.26
C LYS A 112 7.31 -5.46 -20.70
N ASN A 113 7.48 -4.44 -19.86
CA ASN A 113 6.34 -3.67 -19.33
C ASN A 113 5.49 -3.16 -20.48
N LYS A 114 4.16 -3.25 -20.33
CA LYS A 114 3.21 -2.85 -21.37
C LYS A 114 1.90 -2.38 -20.75
N THR A 115 1.13 -1.64 -21.53
CA THR A 115 -0.21 -1.22 -21.15
C THR A 115 -1.22 -1.86 -22.10
N SER A 116 -2.38 -2.25 -21.58
CA SER A 116 -3.52 -2.72 -22.37
C SER A 116 -4.82 -2.12 -21.84
N SER A 117 -5.83 -2.03 -22.68
CA SER A 117 -7.16 -1.58 -22.27
C SER A 117 -8.21 -2.62 -22.61
N VAL A 118 -9.06 -2.98 -21.64
CA VAL A 118 -10.15 -3.95 -21.80
C VAL A 118 -11.39 -3.41 -21.11
N GLY A 119 -12.51 -3.30 -21.84
CA GLY A 119 -13.78 -2.85 -21.27
C GLY A 119 -13.73 -1.45 -20.64
N GLY A 120 -12.87 -0.56 -21.16
CA GLY A 120 -12.66 0.79 -20.62
C GLY A 120 -11.72 0.86 -19.40
N LEU A 121 -11.27 -0.28 -18.88
CA LEU A 121 -10.23 -0.35 -17.84
C LEU A 121 -8.85 -0.41 -18.47
N LYS A 122 -7.89 0.29 -17.87
CA LYS A 122 -6.49 0.31 -18.29
C LYS A 122 -5.65 -0.54 -17.34
N PHE A 123 -4.84 -1.41 -17.91
CA PHE A 123 -3.98 -2.35 -17.20
C PHE A 123 -2.52 -2.07 -17.51
N HIS A 124 -1.71 -1.93 -16.47
CA HIS A 124 -0.25 -1.78 -16.54
C HIS A 124 0.39 -3.11 -16.15
N TRP A 125 0.88 -3.85 -17.14
CA TRP A 125 1.60 -5.09 -16.94
C TRP A 125 3.07 -4.80 -16.66
N ILE A 126 3.54 -5.23 -15.50
CA ILE A 126 4.89 -5.04 -15.02
C ILE A 126 5.51 -6.40 -14.75
N TYR A 127 6.73 -6.62 -15.25
CA TYR A 127 7.42 -7.90 -15.16
C TYR A 127 8.54 -7.84 -14.13
N TRP A 128 8.50 -8.74 -13.14
CA TRP A 128 9.52 -8.85 -12.07
C TRP A 128 10.88 -9.28 -12.61
N GLN A 129 10.93 -9.88 -13.80
CA GLN A 129 12.17 -10.40 -14.41
C GLN A 129 12.76 -11.58 -13.64
N SER A 130 11.91 -12.39 -12.99
CA SER A 130 12.33 -13.63 -12.38
C SER A 130 12.11 -14.80 -13.36
N ASP A 131 13.10 -15.68 -13.44
CA ASP A 131 13.02 -16.95 -14.16
C ASP A 131 12.38 -18.08 -13.31
N LYS A 132 12.09 -17.78 -12.02
CA LYS A 132 11.49 -18.70 -11.04
C LYS A 132 10.25 -18.09 -10.41
N CYS A 133 9.34 -18.96 -9.98
CA CYS A 133 8.20 -18.56 -9.17
C CYS A 133 8.67 -17.90 -7.88
N VAL A 134 7.98 -16.83 -7.46
CA VAL A 134 8.26 -16.12 -6.20
C VAL A 134 7.44 -16.73 -5.07
N TRP A 135 6.21 -17.14 -5.34
CA TRP A 135 5.31 -17.66 -4.32
C TRP A 135 5.52 -19.16 -4.13
N ASN A 136 5.46 -19.60 -2.89
CA ASN A 136 5.55 -21.00 -2.51
C ASN A 136 4.34 -21.77 -3.04
N ASP A 137 4.64 -22.90 -3.67
CA ASP A 137 3.66 -23.86 -4.18
C ASP A 137 2.75 -24.45 -3.09
N ALA A 138 3.25 -24.53 -1.85
CA ALA A 138 2.50 -25.00 -0.69
C ALA A 138 1.64 -23.89 -0.03
N GLY A 139 1.73 -22.64 -0.51
CA GLY A 139 1.12 -21.47 0.12
C GLY A 139 1.86 -21.03 1.40
N GLY A 140 1.19 -20.22 2.21
CA GLY A 140 1.71 -19.67 3.48
C GLY A 140 2.46 -18.34 3.34
N ASP A 141 2.75 -17.91 2.12
CA ASP A 141 3.36 -16.61 1.85
C ASP A 141 2.33 -15.49 1.89
N ASN A 142 2.80 -14.30 2.28
CA ASN A 142 2.02 -13.07 2.24
C ASN A 142 2.69 -12.06 1.30
N ALA A 143 1.91 -11.50 0.38
CA ALA A 143 2.33 -10.38 -0.45
C ALA A 143 2.10 -9.07 0.29
N TRP A 144 3.16 -8.27 0.44
CA TRP A 144 3.12 -6.98 1.14
C TRP A 144 3.42 -5.85 0.16
N LEU A 145 2.57 -4.83 0.12
CA LEU A 145 2.83 -3.59 -0.62
C LEU A 145 3.35 -2.52 0.34
N ILE A 146 4.58 -2.06 0.11
CA ILE A 146 5.26 -1.10 0.98
C ILE A 146 5.45 0.20 0.20
N LYS A 147 5.20 1.34 0.86
CA LYS A 147 5.60 2.66 0.39
C LYS A 147 6.88 3.08 1.12
N TYR A 148 7.88 3.55 0.38
CA TYR A 148 9.17 3.94 0.93
C TYR A 148 9.68 5.26 0.33
N THR A 149 10.63 5.88 1.04
CA THR A 149 11.48 6.98 0.56
C THR A 149 12.93 6.54 0.56
N ILE A 150 13.74 7.11 -0.32
CA ILE A 150 15.18 6.89 -0.33
C ILE A 150 15.82 8.11 0.32
N GLU A 151 16.42 7.92 1.49
CA GLU A 151 17.09 9.00 2.22
C GLU A 151 18.51 9.24 1.70
N ASN A 152 19.25 8.18 1.37
CA ASN A 152 20.60 8.25 0.84
C ASN A 152 20.92 7.01 -0.02
N LYS A 153 21.86 7.14 -0.96
CA LYS A 153 22.39 6.04 -1.78
C LYS A 153 23.89 6.19 -1.94
N ILE A 154 24.63 5.11 -1.63
CA ILE A 154 26.07 4.99 -1.89
C ILE A 154 26.25 3.84 -2.89
N GLN A 155 27.11 4.04 -3.88
CA GLN A 155 27.48 2.97 -4.81
C GLN A 155 28.45 2.01 -4.11
N VAL A 156 28.13 0.72 -4.13
CA VAL A 156 29.03 -0.32 -3.58
C VAL A 156 30.26 -0.44 -4.49
N PRO A 157 31.50 -0.37 -3.96
CA PRO A 157 32.70 -0.51 -4.76
C PRO A 157 32.85 -1.93 -5.32
N PRO A 158 33.52 -2.11 -6.47
CA PRO A 158 33.79 -3.44 -7.01
C PRO A 158 34.76 -4.22 -6.10
N VAL A 159 34.62 -5.53 -6.06
CA VAL A 159 35.63 -6.43 -5.48
C VAL A 159 36.80 -6.52 -6.46
N ILE A 160 37.98 -6.10 -6.03
CA ILE A 160 39.22 -6.24 -6.81
C ILE A 160 39.89 -7.54 -6.33
N ASN A 161 39.92 -8.57 -7.18
CA ASN A 161 40.69 -9.78 -6.92
C ASN A 161 42.13 -9.52 -7.39
N ASN A 162 43.08 -9.50 -6.45
CA ASN A 162 44.53 -9.43 -6.73
C ASN A 162 45.08 -10.80 -7.13
#